data_AF-A0A3B9HWY9-F1
#
_entry.id   AF-A0A3B9HWY9-F1
#
_cell.length_a   1.000
_cell.length_b   1.000
_cell.length_c   1.000
_cell.angle_alpha   90.00
_cell.angle_beta   90.00
_cell.angle_gamma   90.00
#
_symmetry.space_group_name_H-M   'P 1'
#
loop_
_entity.id
_entity.type
_entity.pdbx_description
1 polymer ?
#
loop_
_entity_poly.entity_id
_entity_poly.type
_entity_poly.pdbx_seq_one_letter_code
_entity_poly.pdbx_strand_id
1 'polypeptide(L)'
;MNDMLRMGSFLFIIAAVAGVLLGFTEMKTSPRILENRLKQLEQARAEVLPEAKKFNDIKSENPNEGLLYTAGFAENGDLAGIVVNVAPKGYAGPIEMVLGLKADGSIAGVKILSQKETPGLGTKLADNVFLAPFKKLLQ
;
A
#
# COMPACT_ATOMS: atom_id res chain seq x y z
N MET A 1 7.35 -41.62 33.14
CA MET A 1 8.17 -40.42 32.85
C MET A 1 8.68 -40.41 31.41
N ASN A 2 9.18 -41.53 30.87
CA ASN A 2 9.68 -41.62 29.49
C ASN A 2 8.64 -41.33 28.39
N ASP A 3 7.38 -41.76 28.54
CA ASP A 3 6.34 -41.46 27.54
C ASP A 3 5.94 -39.98 27.49
N MET A 4 5.99 -39.30 28.64
CA MET A 4 5.68 -37.88 28.73
C MET A 4 6.78 -37.03 28.07
N LEU A 5 8.04 -37.43 28.26
CA LEU A 5 9.20 -36.85 27.56
C LEU A 5 9.18 -37.15 26.05
N ARG A 6 8.74 -38.34 25.64
CA ARG A 6 8.63 -38.74 24.23
C ARG A 6 7.57 -37.93 23.49
N MET A 7 6.41 -37.70 24.09
CA MET A 7 5.36 -36.87 23.46
C MET A 7 5.77 -35.39 23.42
N GLY A 8 6.37 -34.86 24.49
CA GLY A 8 6.88 -33.49 24.52
C GLY A 8 7.98 -33.22 23.49
N SER A 9 8.93 -34.14 23.31
CA SER A 9 9.99 -33.99 22.31
C SER A 9 9.46 -34.08 20.89
N PHE A 10 8.48 -34.94 20.63
CA PHE A 10 7.86 -35.07 19.30
C PHE A 10 7.15 -33.77 18.89
N LEU A 11 6.38 -33.17 19.80
CA LEU A 11 5.73 -31.88 19.56
C LEU A 11 6.75 -30.76 19.35
N PHE A 12 7.80 -30.72 20.17
CA PHE A 12 8.87 -29.72 20.04
C PHE A 12 9.58 -29.80 18.68
N ILE A 13 9.88 -31.01 18.20
CA ILE A 13 10.54 -31.21 16.90
C ILE A 13 9.63 -30.71 15.77
N ILE A 14 8.34 -31.06 15.79
CA ILE A 14 7.40 -30.61 14.74
C ILE A 14 7.25 -29.09 14.76
N ALA A 15 7.10 -28.49 15.94
CA ALA A 15 7.01 -27.04 16.09
C ALA A 15 8.29 -26.33 15.65
N ALA A 16 9.46 -26.88 15.98
CA ALA A 16 10.76 -26.35 15.55
C ALA A 16 10.91 -26.40 14.02
N VAL A 17 10.57 -27.53 13.39
CA VAL A 17 10.61 -27.67 11.93
C VAL A 17 9.64 -26.70 11.25
N ALA A 18 8.41 -26.58 11.75
CA ALA A 18 7.44 -25.63 11.22
C ALA A 18 7.91 -24.17 11.36
N GLY A 19 8.48 -23.81 12.51
CA GLY A 19 9.03 -22.47 12.75
C GLY A 19 10.21 -22.15 11.83
N VAL A 20 11.12 -23.10 11.61
CA VAL A 20 12.26 -22.94 10.68
C VAL A 20 11.79 -22.76 9.24
N LEU A 21 10.81 -23.57 8.79
CA LEU A 21 10.25 -23.45 7.45
C LEU A 21 9.54 -22.10 7.23
N LEU A 22 8.75 -21.64 8.21
CA LEU A 22 8.07 -20.34 8.15
C LEU A 22 9.08 -19.18 8.16
N GLY A 23 10.08 -19.23 9.05
CA GLY A 23 11.11 -18.19 9.13
C GLY A 23 11.95 -18.10 7.85
N PHE A 24 12.32 -19.23 7.25
CA PHE A 24 13.05 -19.23 5.99
C PHE A 24 12.21 -18.67 4.82
N THR A 25 10.90 -18.98 4.82
CA THR A 25 9.97 -18.45 3.83
C THR A 25 9.82 -16.94 3.98
N GLU A 26 9.68 -16.44 5.21
CA GLU A 26 9.55 -15.02 5.50
C GLU A 26 10.82 -14.26 5.08
N MET A 27 12.00 -14.73 5.48
CA MET A 27 13.28 -14.08 5.15
C MET A 27 13.53 -13.97 3.64
N LYS A 28 13.10 -14.96 2.86
CA LYS A 28 13.27 -14.94 1.39
C LYS A 28 12.18 -14.16 0.68
N THR A 29 10.98 -14.06 1.26
CA THR A 29 9.82 -13.42 0.62
C THR A 29 9.76 -11.93 0.95
N SER A 30 10.22 -11.52 2.14
CA SER A 30 10.26 -10.13 2.60
C SER A 30 10.92 -9.15 1.61
N PRO A 31 12.12 -9.42 1.04
CA PRO A 31 12.72 -8.50 0.06
C PRO A 31 11.89 -8.38 -1.23
N ARG A 32 11.29 -9.49 -1.70
CA ARG A 32 10.39 -9.47 -2.87
C ARG A 32 9.08 -8.72 -2.60
N ILE A 33 8.54 -8.80 -1.39
CA ILE A 33 7.34 -8.05 -1.00
C ILE A 33 7.65 -6.55 -1.03
N LEU A 34 8.83 -6.16 -0.52
CA LEU A 34 9.25 -4.77 -0.51
C LEU A 34 9.43 -4.22 -1.94
N GLU A 35 10.15 -4.94 -2.81
CA GLU A 35 10.33 -4.52 -4.20
C GLU A 35 9.01 -4.43 -4.97
N ASN A 36 8.11 -5.41 -4.79
CA ASN A 36 6.79 -5.37 -5.43
C ASN A 36 5.95 -4.21 -4.90
N ARG A 37 6.00 -3.93 -3.60
CA ARG A 37 5.30 -2.78 -3.00
C ARG A 37 5.85 -1.47 -3.57
N LEU A 38 7.16 -1.33 -3.68
CA LEU A 38 7.79 -0.14 -4.26
C LEU A 38 7.37 0.06 -5.72
N LYS A 39 7.42 -1.00 -6.54
CA LYS A 39 6.95 -0.95 -7.93
C LYS A 39 5.48 -0.60 -8.05
N GLN A 40 4.62 -1.18 -7.20
CA GLN A 40 3.19 -0.84 -7.17
C GLN A 40 2.97 0.62 -6.77
N LEU A 41 3.77 1.15 -5.85
CA LEU A 41 3.69 2.53 -5.41
C LEU A 41 4.15 3.49 -6.54
N GLU A 42 5.24 3.17 -7.23
CA GLU A 42 5.70 3.94 -8.40
C GLU A 42 4.67 3.92 -9.54
N GLN A 43 4.09 2.74 -9.84
CA GLN A 43 3.02 2.62 -10.83
C GLN A 43 1.78 3.42 -10.43
N ALA A 44 1.36 3.35 -9.17
CA ALA A 44 0.23 4.12 -8.66
C ALA A 44 0.50 5.63 -8.76
N ARG A 45 1.72 6.09 -8.45
CA ARG A 45 2.13 7.50 -8.60
C ARG A 45 2.08 7.96 -10.06
N ALA A 46 2.55 7.13 -10.99
CA ALA A 46 2.48 7.45 -12.42
C ALA A 46 1.04 7.42 -12.97
N GLU A 47 0.18 6.55 -12.43
CA GLU A 47 -1.22 6.40 -12.88
C GLU A 47 -2.12 7.52 -12.33
N VAL A 48 -1.89 7.96 -11.08
CA VAL A 48 -2.65 9.07 -10.48
C VAL A 48 -2.16 10.43 -10.96
N LEU A 49 -0.91 10.56 -11.41
CA LEU A 49 -0.34 11.82 -11.87
C LEU A 49 0.59 11.63 -13.09
N PRO A 50 0.03 11.34 -14.28
CA PRO A 50 0.82 11.05 -15.48
C PRO A 50 1.65 12.24 -15.99
N GLU A 51 1.36 13.45 -15.51
CA GLU A 51 2.08 14.68 -15.86
C GLU A 51 3.38 14.86 -15.06
N ALA A 52 3.60 14.10 -13.98
CA ALA A 52 4.83 14.14 -13.19
C ALA A 52 5.84 13.08 -13.61
N LYS A 53 7.06 13.52 -13.89
CA LYS A 53 8.21 12.65 -14.17
C LYS A 53 9.18 12.53 -13.00
N LYS A 54 9.15 13.49 -12.07
CA LYS A 54 9.94 13.45 -10.84
C LYS A 54 9.01 13.53 -9.63
N PHE A 55 9.21 12.63 -8.68
CA PHE A 55 8.47 12.61 -7.42
C PHE A 55 9.45 12.94 -6.30
N ASN A 56 9.13 13.95 -5.50
CA ASN A 56 9.94 14.35 -4.35
C ASN A 56 9.09 14.17 -3.09
N ASP A 57 9.53 13.28 -2.20
CA ASP A 57 8.82 12.98 -0.97
C ASP A 57 8.98 14.16 0.01
N ILE A 58 7.86 14.82 0.30
CA ILE A 58 7.78 15.88 1.30
C ILE A 58 7.34 15.22 2.60
N LYS A 59 8.27 15.10 3.55
CA LYS A 59 7.91 14.64 4.89
C LYS A 59 7.03 15.70 5.55
N SER A 60 5.81 15.30 5.95
CA SER A 60 4.95 16.13 6.78
C SER A 60 5.65 16.44 8.10
N GLU A 61 5.60 17.69 8.52
CA GLU A 61 6.18 18.19 9.77
C GLU A 61 5.40 17.69 11.01
N ASN A 62 4.17 17.19 10.80
CA ASN A 62 3.33 16.58 11.85
C ASN A 62 3.32 15.04 11.75
N PRO A 63 4.13 14.33 12.56
CA PRO A 63 4.19 12.87 12.57
C PRO A 63 2.91 12.17 13.06
N ASN A 64 1.97 12.91 13.67
CA ASN A 64 0.71 12.36 14.20
C ASN A 64 -0.37 12.10 13.12
N GLU A 65 -0.25 12.69 11.93
CA GLU A 65 -1.23 12.46 10.86
C GLU A 65 -0.85 11.30 9.93
N GLY A 66 0.42 10.86 9.93
CA GLY A 66 0.88 9.76 9.09
C GLY A 66 0.72 9.99 7.58
N LEU A 67 0.38 11.21 7.17
CA LEU A 67 0.18 11.59 5.77
C LEU A 67 1.53 11.82 5.12
N LEU A 68 1.86 10.96 4.16
CA LEU A 68 3.04 11.12 3.31
C LEU A 68 2.62 11.88 2.06
N TYR A 69 3.17 13.09 1.91
CA TYR A 69 2.98 13.93 0.74
C TYR A 69 4.16 13.72 -0.21
N THR A 70 3.89 13.60 -1.50
CA THR A 70 4.91 13.49 -2.54
C THR A 70 4.60 14.51 -3.62
N ALA A 71 5.40 15.56 -3.77
CA ALA A 71 5.23 16.50 -4.87
C ALA A 71 5.68 15.88 -6.19
N GLY A 72 4.81 15.91 -7.19
CA GLY A 72 5.10 15.52 -8.56
C GLY A 72 5.48 16.75 -9.39
N PHE A 73 6.66 16.73 -9.99
CA PHE A 73 7.15 17.76 -10.90
C PHE A 73 7.10 17.26 -12.35
N ALA A 74 6.64 18.14 -13.24
CA ALA A 74 6.71 17.94 -14.68
C ALA A 74 8.17 17.97 -15.16
N GLU A 75 8.39 17.52 -16.41
CA GLU A 75 9.71 17.51 -17.04
C GLU A 75 10.34 18.91 -17.13
N ASN A 76 9.48 19.94 -17.17
CA ASN A 76 9.83 21.35 -17.30
C ASN A 76 10.29 21.96 -15.96
N GLY A 77 10.17 21.22 -14.85
CA GLY A 77 10.45 21.71 -13.50
C GLY A 77 9.24 22.33 -12.79
N ASP A 78 8.12 22.50 -13.48
CA ASP A 78 6.87 23.00 -12.91
C ASP A 78 6.20 21.95 -12.00
N LEU A 79 5.51 22.42 -10.96
CA LEU A 79 4.72 21.56 -10.09
C LEU A 79 3.51 21.02 -10.88
N ALA A 80 3.54 19.74 -11.24
CA ALA A 80 2.41 19.07 -11.88
C ALA A 80 1.28 18.78 -10.87
N GLY A 81 1.65 18.51 -9.63
CA GLY A 81 0.71 18.31 -8.54
C GLY A 81 1.30 17.63 -7.30
N ILE A 82 0.44 17.16 -6.42
CA ILE A 82 0.80 16.51 -5.15
C ILE A 82 0.14 15.14 -5.08
N VAL A 83 0.91 14.12 -4.76
CA VAL A 83 0.42 12.80 -4.43
C VAL A 83 0.34 12.64 -2.91
N VAL A 84 -0.77 12.14 -2.41
CA VAL A 84 -1.02 11.92 -0.98
C VAL A 84 -1.27 10.44 -0.75
N ASN A 85 -0.47 9.84 0.12
CA ASN A 85 -0.71 8.47 0.58
C ASN A 85 -1.51 8.53 1.88
N VAL A 86 -2.68 7.89 1.89
CA VAL A 86 -3.56 7.82 3.06
C VAL A 86 -3.90 6.37 3.37
N ALA A 87 -4.04 6.06 4.66
CA ALA A 87 -4.36 4.72 5.14
C ALA A 87 -5.56 4.76 6.12
N PRO A 88 -6.76 5.16 5.69
CA PRO A 88 -7.94 5.14 6.54
C PRO A 88 -8.25 3.73 7.05
N LYS A 89 -8.85 3.67 8.24
CA LYS A 89 -9.30 2.41 8.86
C LYS A 89 -10.56 1.91 8.15
N GLY A 90 -10.46 0.76 7.49
CA GLY A 90 -11.59 0.01 6.94
C GLY A 90 -12.21 -0.94 7.97
N TYR A 91 -13.12 -1.81 7.50
CA TYR A 91 -13.88 -2.73 8.35
C TYR A 91 -13.04 -3.96 8.75
N ALA A 92 -12.27 -4.50 7.81
CA ALA A 92 -11.39 -5.65 8.00
C ALA A 92 -9.92 -5.26 8.21
N GLY A 93 -9.56 -4.00 7.96
CA GLY A 93 -8.20 -3.49 8.14
C GLY A 93 -8.00 -2.11 7.50
N PRO A 94 -6.80 -1.51 7.61
CA PRO A 94 -6.49 -0.27 6.93
C PRO A 94 -6.52 -0.45 5.39
N ILE A 95 -7.00 0.58 4.71
CA ILE A 95 -7.05 0.65 3.24
C ILE A 95 -5.97 1.62 2.80
N GLU A 96 -4.86 1.11 2.26
CA GLU A 96 -3.79 1.94 1.72
C GLU A 96 -4.19 2.42 0.34
N MET A 97 -4.28 3.74 0.19
CA MET A 97 -4.67 4.39 -1.06
C MET A 97 -3.82 5.62 -1.32
N VAL A 98 -3.65 5.91 -2.61
CA VAL A 98 -2.85 7.01 -3.15
C VAL A 98 -3.80 7.93 -3.91
N LEU A 99 -3.79 9.21 -3.57
CA LEU A 99 -4.56 10.25 -4.25
C LEU A 99 -3.61 11.17 -4.99
N GLY A 100 -3.86 11.41 -6.27
CA GLY A 100 -3.18 12.46 -7.04
C GLY A 100 -4.04 13.72 -7.04
N LEU A 101 -3.46 14.84 -6.63
CA LEU A 101 -4.01 16.19 -6.71
C LEU A 101 -3.20 16.96 -7.76
N LYS A 102 -3.87 17.67 -8.65
CA LYS A 102 -3.24 18.61 -9.59
C LYS A 102 -2.90 19.93 -8.90
N ALA A 103 -2.07 20.74 -9.55
CA ALA A 103 -1.69 22.08 -9.04
C ALA A 103 -2.87 23.06 -8.88
N ASP A 104 -3.99 22.82 -9.56
CA ASP A 104 -5.23 23.59 -9.45
C ASP A 104 -6.11 23.17 -8.25
N GLY A 105 -5.70 22.15 -7.49
CA GLY A 105 -6.47 21.58 -6.37
C GLY A 105 -7.47 20.50 -6.79
N SER A 106 -7.62 20.22 -8.08
CA SER A 106 -8.49 19.15 -8.59
C SER A 106 -7.85 17.78 -8.34
N ILE A 107 -8.65 16.76 -8.00
CA ILE A 107 -8.12 15.39 -7.84
C ILE A 107 -7.93 14.77 -9.22
N ALA A 108 -6.68 14.49 -9.60
CA ALA A 108 -6.30 13.83 -10.85
C ALA A 108 -6.75 12.36 -10.89
N GLY A 109 -6.67 11.66 -9.75
CA GLY A 109 -7.03 10.25 -9.65
C GLY A 109 -6.82 9.66 -8.27
N VAL A 110 -7.38 8.48 -8.05
CA VAL A 110 -7.23 7.71 -6.81
C VAL A 110 -6.91 6.25 -7.15
N LYS A 111 -5.95 5.67 -6.43
CA LYS A 111 -5.55 4.27 -6.59
C LYS A 111 -5.48 3.60 -5.23
N ILE A 112 -6.08 2.42 -5.10
CA ILE A 112 -5.97 1.60 -3.89
C ILE A 112 -4.78 0.66 -4.08
N LEU A 113 -3.79 0.75 -3.18
CA LEU A 113 -2.59 -0.10 -3.19
C LEU A 113 -2.84 -1.43 -2.46
N SER A 114 -3.51 -1.37 -1.31
CA SER A 114 -3.71 -2.54 -0.46
C SER A 114 -4.98 -2.38 0.35
N GLN A 115 -5.74 -3.46 0.48
CA GLN A 115 -6.93 -3.53 1.31
C GLN A 115 -7.11 -4.97 1.82
N LYS A 116 -7.64 -5.12 3.03
CA LYS A 116 -7.98 -6.43 3.61
C LYS A 116 -9.49 -6.71 3.64
N GLU A 117 -10.26 -5.91 2.90
CA GLU A 117 -11.71 -6.00 2.84
C GLU A 117 -12.20 -7.30 2.17
N THR A 118 -13.43 -7.68 2.50
CA THR A 118 -14.05 -8.91 2.02
C THR A 118 -14.16 -8.94 0.48
N PRO A 119 -13.66 -9.99 -0.19
CA PRO A 119 -13.81 -10.17 -1.63
C PRO A 119 -15.27 -10.06 -2.09
N GLY A 120 -15.53 -9.24 -3.10
CA GLY A 120 -16.88 -9.05 -3.69
C GLY A 120 -17.78 -8.02 -2.99
N LEU A 121 -17.36 -7.50 -1.82
CA LEU A 121 -18.03 -6.39 -1.12
C LEU A 121 -17.13 -5.15 -1.13
N GLY A 122 -16.19 -5.07 -0.18
CA GLY A 122 -15.31 -3.90 -0.04
C GLY A 122 -14.23 -3.83 -1.13
N THR A 123 -13.87 -4.96 -1.75
CA THR A 123 -12.91 -4.95 -2.88
C THR A 123 -13.41 -4.15 -4.09
N LYS A 124 -14.73 -3.95 -4.21
CA LYS A 124 -15.36 -3.14 -5.28
C LYS A 124 -14.97 -1.66 -5.23
N LEU A 125 -14.41 -1.19 -4.12
CA LEU A 125 -13.84 0.16 -4.03
C LEU A 125 -12.72 0.37 -5.05
N ALA A 126 -12.02 -0.69 -5.43
CA ALA A 126 -10.97 -0.65 -6.45
C ALA A 126 -11.51 -0.75 -7.89
N ASP A 127 -12.81 -1.02 -8.08
CA ASP A 127 -13.39 -1.10 -9.41
C ASP A 127 -13.55 0.29 -10.02
N ASN A 128 -13.18 0.41 -11.30
CA ASN A 128 -13.39 1.63 -12.09
C ASN A 128 -14.85 2.09 -12.10
N VAL A 129 -15.82 1.17 -11.93
CA VAL A 129 -17.24 1.50 -11.85
C VAL A 129 -17.56 2.34 -10.61
N PHE A 130 -16.89 2.09 -9.49
CA PHE A 130 -17.05 2.87 -8.27
C PHE A 130 -16.26 4.18 -8.32
N LEU A 131 -15.08 4.18 -8.96
CA LEU A 131 -14.20 5.35 -9.04
C LEU A 131 -14.61 6.36 -10.14
N ALA A 132 -15.29 5.93 -11.19
CA ALA A 132 -15.67 6.79 -12.32
C ALA A 132 -16.62 7.96 -11.93
N PRO A 133 -17.64 7.78 -11.07
CA PRO A 133 -18.46 8.89 -10.59
C PRO A 133 -17.66 9.92 -9.79
N PHE A 134 -16.73 9.48 -8.96
CA PHE A 134 -15.86 10.39 -8.21
C PHE A 134 -14.99 11.21 -9.16
N LYS A 135 -14.40 10.58 -10.19
CA LYS A 135 -13.62 11.30 -11.21
C LYS A 135 -14.40 12.43 -11.90
N LYS A 136 -15.73 12.32 -11.97
CA LYS A 136 -16.62 13.31 -12.60
C LYS A 136 -17.08 14.43 -11.65
N LEU A 137 -17.03 14.20 -10.34
CA LEU A 137 -17.30 15.21 -9.30
C LEU A 137 -16.06 16.02 -8.92
N LEU A 138 -14.91 15.71 -9.53
CA LEU A 138 -13.59 16.28 -9.28
C LEU A 138 -13.09 17.18 -10.42
N GLN A 139 -13.97 17.47 -11.40
CA GLN A 139 -13.84 18.53 -12.41
C GLN A 139 -14.69 19.73 -12.00
#